data_AF-A0A3B9VLZ7-F1
#
_entry.id   AF-A0A3B9VLZ7-F1
#
_cell.length_a   1.000
_cell.length_b   1.000
_cell.length_c   1.000
_cell.angle_alpha   90.00
_cell.angle_beta   90.00
_cell.angle_gamma   90.00
#
_symmetry.space_group_name_H-M   'P 1'
#
loop_
_entity.id
_entity.type
_entity.pdbx_description
1 polymer ?
#
loop_
_entity_poly.entity_id
_entity_poly.type
_entity_poly.pdbx_seq_one_letter_code
_entity_poly.pdbx_strand_id
1 'polypeptide(L)'
;ARTLDELAIGEPLVIYKEITLPVSFSLLVAKGKEGSQVKKIATHPHAEAQCRSFIAKNYPDAEIIPTSSTAAAAADLVKSGFDAAIASPAAAKEYGLSAIANNIGDNDGAVTRFVLAGKPGLVPALSGHDRTSLV
;
A
#
# COMPACT_ATOMS: atom_id res chain seq x y z
N ALA A 1 -13.06 -11.43 -6.01
CA ALA A 1 -13.06 -10.08 -5.42
C ALA A 1 -13.21 -10.27 -3.92
N ARG A 2 -12.12 -10.69 -3.25
CA ARG A 2 -12.23 -11.51 -2.04
C ARG A 2 -13.06 -10.88 -0.91
N THR A 3 -12.90 -9.58 -0.64
CA THR A 3 -13.70 -8.89 0.39
C THR A 3 -15.20 -8.85 0.08
N LEU A 4 -15.59 -8.59 -1.17
CA LEU A 4 -17.00 -8.56 -1.56
C LEU A 4 -17.62 -9.95 -1.50
N ASP A 5 -16.86 -10.96 -1.95
CA ASP A 5 -17.30 -12.36 -1.90
C ASP A 5 -17.55 -12.79 -0.43
N GLU A 6 -16.60 -12.52 0.49
CA GLU A 6 -16.78 -12.86 1.91
C GLU A 6 -17.96 -12.13 2.56
N LEU A 7 -18.21 -10.86 2.21
CA LEU A 7 -19.35 -10.10 2.73
C LEU A 7 -20.71 -10.59 2.17
N ALA A 8 -20.69 -11.24 1.00
CA ALA A 8 -21.89 -11.69 0.32
C ALA A 8 -22.30 -13.12 0.73
N ILE A 9 -21.34 -14.03 0.81
CA ILE A 9 -21.59 -15.48 0.96
C ILE A 9 -20.92 -16.12 2.17
N GLY A 10 -20.05 -15.38 2.88
CA GLY A 10 -19.35 -15.88 4.06
C GLY A 10 -20.22 -15.92 5.30
N GLU A 11 -19.56 -16.06 6.45
CA GLU A 11 -20.23 -15.87 7.75
C GLU A 11 -20.88 -14.48 7.81
N PRO A 12 -22.07 -14.34 8.45
CA PRO A 12 -22.72 -13.06 8.55
C PRO A 12 -21.79 -12.00 9.16
N LEU A 13 -21.64 -10.88 8.44
CA LEU A 13 -20.87 -9.72 8.85
C LEU A 13 -21.67 -8.44 8.57
N VAL A 14 -21.43 -7.41 9.38
CA VAL A 14 -21.99 -6.07 9.19
C VAL A 14 -20.87 -5.04 9.13
N ILE A 15 -21.05 -4.00 8.32
CA ILE A 15 -20.12 -2.87 8.22
C ILE A 15 -20.48 -1.85 9.30
N TYR A 16 -19.54 -1.58 10.21
CA TYR A 16 -19.71 -0.65 11.32
C TYR A 16 -19.23 0.76 11.00
N LYS A 17 -18.15 0.86 10.21
CA LYS A 17 -17.52 2.13 9.84
C LYS A 17 -16.90 2.00 8.46
N GLU A 18 -16.65 3.14 7.85
CA GLU A 18 -15.80 3.23 6.68
C GLU A 18 -14.81 4.38 6.84
N ILE A 19 -13.71 4.30 6.09
CA ILE A 19 -12.74 5.37 5.98
C ILE A 19 -12.13 5.37 4.58
N THR A 20 -11.85 6.56 4.06
CA THR A 20 -11.13 6.74 2.80
C THR A 20 -9.75 7.29 3.11
N LEU A 21 -8.72 6.54 2.75
CA LEU A 21 -7.32 6.92 3.01
C LEU A 21 -6.62 7.25 1.68
N PRO A 22 -5.91 8.39 1.59
CA PRO A 22 -5.02 8.67 0.48
C PRO A 22 -3.94 7.59 0.36
N VAL A 23 -3.63 7.20 -0.86
CA VAL A 23 -2.53 6.29 -1.18
C VAL A 23 -1.34 7.15 -1.56
N SER A 24 -0.21 6.92 -0.90
CA SER A 24 1.06 7.54 -1.27
C SER A 24 2.17 6.48 -1.23
N PHE A 25 3.12 6.63 -2.14
CA PHE A 25 4.26 5.75 -2.29
C PHE A 25 5.55 6.52 -2.08
N SER A 26 6.50 5.88 -1.41
CA SER A 26 7.87 6.33 -1.24
C SER A 26 8.84 5.29 -1.77
N LEU A 27 9.95 5.75 -2.36
CA LEU A 27 11.09 4.89 -2.66
C LEU A 27 11.97 4.83 -1.41
N LEU A 28 12.09 3.63 -0.83
CA LEU A 28 12.79 3.36 0.41
C LEU A 28 14.08 2.60 0.14
N VAL A 29 15.12 2.88 0.92
CA VAL A 29 16.40 2.18 0.92
C VAL A 29 16.83 1.86 2.34
N ALA A 30 17.81 0.95 2.48
CA ALA A 30 18.41 0.67 3.78
C ALA A 30 19.07 1.94 4.32
N LYS A 31 18.99 2.14 5.64
CA LYS A 31 19.64 3.29 6.29
C LYS A 31 21.13 3.32 5.99
N GLY A 32 21.66 4.48 5.59
CA GLY A 32 23.06 4.63 5.16
C GLY A 32 23.33 4.27 3.69
N LYS A 33 22.29 3.90 2.91
CA LYS A 33 22.37 3.63 1.46
C LYS A 33 21.71 4.72 0.60
N GLU A 34 21.44 5.90 1.16
CA GLU A 34 20.72 6.99 0.48
C GLU A 34 21.41 7.49 -0.79
N GLY A 35 22.75 7.43 -0.83
CA GLY A 35 23.56 7.77 -2.02
C GLY A 35 23.99 6.56 -2.86
N SER A 36 23.52 5.35 -2.54
CA SER A 36 23.89 4.15 -3.30
C SER A 36 23.13 4.05 -4.61
N GLN A 37 23.72 3.40 -5.60
CA GLN A 37 23.06 3.15 -6.87
C GLN A 37 21.90 2.16 -6.68
N VAL A 38 20.73 2.50 -7.23
CA VAL A 38 19.55 1.63 -7.24
C VAL A 38 19.48 0.90 -8.58
N LYS A 39 19.59 -0.44 -8.57
CA LYS A 39 19.48 -1.31 -9.75
C LYS A 39 18.33 -2.30 -9.65
N LYS A 40 17.90 -2.64 -8.45
CA LYS A 40 16.80 -3.57 -8.17
C LYS A 40 15.77 -2.90 -7.26
N ILE A 41 14.53 -2.78 -7.72
CA ILE A 41 13.43 -2.17 -6.97
C ILE A 41 12.36 -3.24 -6.71
N ALA A 42 12.09 -3.51 -5.44
CA ALA A 42 11.07 -4.47 -5.03
C ALA A 42 9.73 -3.79 -4.68
N THR A 43 8.61 -4.31 -5.20
CA THR A 43 7.28 -3.85 -4.78
C THR A 43 6.16 -4.80 -5.23
N HIS A 44 4.94 -4.54 -4.76
CA HIS A 44 3.75 -5.24 -5.22
C HIS A 44 3.37 -4.79 -6.65
N PRO A 45 2.91 -5.68 -7.55
CA PRO A 45 2.56 -5.31 -8.93
C PRO A 45 1.58 -4.13 -9.07
N HIS A 46 0.58 -4.02 -8.20
CA HIS A 46 -0.32 -2.84 -8.20
C HIS A 46 0.37 -1.52 -7.82
N ALA A 47 1.44 -1.56 -7.02
CA ALA A 47 2.21 -0.37 -6.66
C ALA A 47 3.21 0.00 -7.76
N GLU A 48 3.84 -0.99 -8.42
CA GLU A 48 4.65 -0.78 -9.63
C GLU A 48 3.85 -0.03 -10.69
N ALA A 49 2.66 -0.54 -11.02
CA ALA A 49 1.83 0.03 -12.07
C ALA A 49 1.41 1.48 -11.78
N GLN A 50 1.34 1.86 -10.49
CA GLN A 50 1.02 3.20 -10.04
C GLN A 50 2.25 4.13 -9.90
N CYS A 51 3.47 3.61 -10.03
CA CYS A 51 4.70 4.41 -9.94
C CYS A 51 5.55 4.30 -11.22
N ARG A 52 4.97 3.77 -12.30
CA ARG A 52 5.69 3.41 -13.52
C ARG A 52 6.35 4.62 -14.17
N SER A 53 5.67 5.77 -14.18
CA SER A 53 6.21 6.99 -14.78
C SER A 53 7.44 7.49 -14.02
N PHE A 54 7.41 7.41 -12.70
CA PHE A 54 8.55 7.74 -11.85
C PHE A 54 9.73 6.77 -12.08
N ILE A 55 9.47 5.46 -12.11
CA ILE A 55 10.51 4.44 -12.34
C ILE A 55 11.17 4.65 -13.70
N ALA A 56 10.38 4.75 -14.78
CA ALA A 56 10.90 4.90 -16.14
C ALA A 56 11.75 6.17 -16.32
N LYS A 57 11.41 7.24 -15.60
CA LYS A 57 12.14 8.52 -15.66
C LYS A 57 13.46 8.49 -14.88
N ASN A 58 13.46 7.92 -13.68
CA ASN A 58 14.58 8.06 -12.73
C ASN A 58 15.48 6.82 -12.66
N TYR A 59 14.92 5.64 -12.96
CA TYR A 59 15.59 4.35 -12.86
C TYR A 59 15.24 3.47 -14.08
N PRO A 60 15.50 3.94 -15.32
CA PRO A 60 15.08 3.25 -16.55
C PRO A 60 15.66 1.84 -16.70
N ASP A 61 16.84 1.59 -16.14
CA ASP A 61 17.55 0.31 -16.21
C ASP A 61 17.36 -0.56 -14.96
N ALA A 62 16.50 -0.15 -14.01
CA ALA A 62 16.28 -0.92 -12.80
C ALA A 62 15.41 -2.16 -13.07
N GLU A 63 15.85 -3.30 -12.55
CA GLU A 63 15.07 -4.53 -12.50
C GLU A 63 13.96 -4.40 -11.45
N ILE A 64 12.72 -4.68 -11.84
CA ILE A 64 11.58 -4.68 -10.92
C ILE A 64 11.33 -6.09 -10.39
N ILE A 65 11.39 -6.23 -9.07
CA ILE A 65 11.21 -7.50 -8.38
C ILE A 65 9.81 -7.54 -7.74
N PRO A 66 8.90 -8.39 -8.25
CA PRO A 66 7.55 -8.48 -7.71
C PRO A 66 7.57 -9.14 -6.31
N THR A 67 6.82 -8.55 -5.39
CA THR A 67 6.64 -9.08 -4.03
C THR A 67 5.17 -9.32 -3.70
N SER A 68 4.92 -10.09 -2.63
CA SER A 68 3.56 -10.39 -2.15
C SER A 68 2.82 -9.16 -1.58
N SER A 69 3.54 -8.15 -1.12
CA SER A 69 3.00 -6.87 -0.68
C SER A 69 4.08 -5.78 -0.66
N THR A 70 3.66 -4.52 -0.63
CA THR A 70 4.57 -3.37 -0.45
C THR A 70 5.27 -3.41 0.91
N ALA A 71 4.57 -3.84 1.96
CA ALA A 71 5.13 -4.01 3.29
C ALA A 71 6.18 -5.13 3.32
N ALA A 72 5.94 -6.26 2.64
CA ALA A 72 6.93 -7.33 2.50
C ALA A 72 8.20 -6.85 1.78
N ALA A 73 8.06 -6.07 0.70
CA ALA A 73 9.21 -5.48 0.03
C ALA A 73 10.04 -4.59 0.97
N ALA A 74 9.39 -3.76 1.78
CA ALA A 74 10.09 -2.93 2.76
C ALA A 74 10.76 -3.76 3.87
N ALA A 75 10.05 -4.73 4.44
CA ALA A 75 10.56 -5.58 5.52
C ALA A 75 11.81 -6.39 5.10
N ASP A 76 11.82 -6.87 3.85
CA ASP A 76 12.86 -7.74 3.31
C ASP A 76 14.04 -6.98 2.69
N LEU A 77 13.98 -5.65 2.60
CA LEU A 77 14.97 -4.83 1.92
C LEU A 77 16.40 -5.03 2.42
N VAL A 78 16.57 -5.23 3.72
CA VAL A 78 17.89 -5.44 4.33
C VAL A 78 18.43 -6.86 4.09
N LYS A 79 17.56 -7.82 3.74
CA LYS A 79 17.89 -9.26 3.69
C LYS A 79 17.94 -9.84 2.28
N SER A 80 17.16 -9.29 1.34
CA SER A 80 16.81 -9.99 0.09
C SER A 80 17.55 -9.49 -1.15
N GLY A 81 18.61 -8.71 -0.98
CA GLY A 81 19.57 -8.40 -2.05
C GLY A 81 19.05 -7.46 -3.15
N PHE A 82 17.98 -6.70 -2.88
CA PHE A 82 17.54 -5.58 -3.70
C PHE A 82 17.88 -4.23 -3.05
N ASP A 83 18.01 -3.19 -3.87
CA ASP A 83 18.59 -1.92 -3.44
C ASP A 83 17.54 -0.96 -2.86
N ALA A 84 16.31 -1.03 -3.38
CA ALA A 84 15.21 -0.19 -2.97
C ALA A 84 13.88 -0.95 -2.93
N ALA A 85 12.91 -0.40 -2.19
CA ALA A 85 11.53 -0.87 -2.19
C ALA A 85 10.56 0.31 -2.36
N ILE A 86 9.49 0.09 -3.12
CA ILE A 86 8.38 1.04 -3.17
C ILE A 86 7.32 0.59 -2.18
N ALA A 87 7.05 1.43 -1.18
CA ALA A 87 6.06 1.14 -0.14
C ALA A 87 5.41 2.42 0.40
N SER A 88 4.44 2.26 1.30
CA SER A 88 3.84 3.41 1.99
C SER A 88 4.89 4.16 2.84
N PRO A 89 4.80 5.48 2.99
CA PRO A 89 5.72 6.26 3.83
C PRO A 89 5.85 5.73 5.26
N ALA A 90 4.78 5.16 5.83
CA ALA A 90 4.78 4.56 7.16
C ALA A 90 5.78 3.41 7.32
N ALA A 91 6.06 2.65 6.25
CA ALA A 91 6.98 1.52 6.27
C ALA A 91 8.43 1.95 6.53
N ALA A 92 8.80 3.19 6.19
CA ALA A 92 10.13 3.72 6.48
C ALA A 92 10.40 3.73 7.99
N LYS A 93 9.44 4.24 8.77
CA LYS A 93 9.54 4.27 10.23
C LYS A 93 9.46 2.88 10.84
N GLU A 94 8.53 2.05 10.36
CA GLU A 94 8.29 0.70 10.89
C GLU A 94 9.53 -0.19 10.75
N TYR A 95 10.21 -0.14 9.60
CA TYR A 95 11.34 -1.01 9.29
C TYR A 95 12.71 -0.32 9.41
N GLY A 96 12.76 0.93 9.92
CA GLY A 96 14.01 1.67 10.10
C GLY A 96 14.74 1.99 8.79
N LEU A 97 14.01 2.26 7.72
CA LEU A 97 14.50 2.57 6.38
C LEU A 97 14.56 4.08 6.13
N SER A 98 15.29 4.47 5.10
CA SER A 98 15.37 5.85 4.64
C SER A 98 14.56 6.03 3.36
N ALA A 99 13.74 7.08 3.30
CA ALA A 99 13.05 7.47 2.06
C ALA A 99 13.95 8.39 1.24
N ILE A 100 14.22 8.02 -0.01
CA ILE A 100 15.00 8.83 -0.96
C ILE A 100 14.11 9.59 -1.96
N ALA A 101 12.86 9.17 -2.09
CA ALA A 101 11.82 9.91 -2.80
C ALA A 101 10.46 9.65 -2.15
N ASN A 102 9.60 10.67 -2.12
CA ASN A 102 8.26 10.61 -1.54
C ASN A 102 7.23 11.05 -2.58
N ASN A 103 5.99 10.59 -2.41
CA ASN A 103 4.88 10.88 -3.30
C ASN A 103 5.21 10.60 -4.78
N ILE A 104 5.72 9.39 -5.04
CA ILE A 104 6.17 8.96 -6.38
C ILE A 104 5.06 8.31 -7.21
N GLY A 105 3.83 8.31 -6.72
CA GLY A 105 2.68 7.76 -7.43
C GLY A 105 2.27 8.65 -8.58
N ASP A 106 1.79 8.04 -9.66
CA ASP A 106 1.38 8.71 -10.89
C ASP A 106 0.03 9.47 -10.72
N ASN A 107 -0.74 9.16 -9.67
CA ASN A 107 -2.03 9.79 -9.36
C ASN A 107 -2.07 10.31 -7.92
N ASP A 108 -1.96 11.63 -7.75
CA ASP A 108 -2.05 12.31 -6.45
C ASP A 108 -3.44 12.19 -5.79
N GLY A 109 -4.48 11.89 -6.57
CA GLY A 109 -5.85 11.69 -6.08
C GLY A 109 -6.17 10.24 -5.70
N ALA A 110 -5.18 9.34 -5.73
CA ALA A 110 -5.40 7.93 -5.41
C ALA A 110 -5.85 7.76 -3.96
N VAL A 111 -6.97 7.07 -3.77
CA VAL A 111 -7.54 6.77 -2.46
C VAL A 111 -7.97 5.32 -2.39
N THR A 112 -7.92 4.73 -1.19
CA THR A 112 -8.51 3.42 -0.90
C THR A 112 -9.59 3.58 0.15
N ARG A 113 -10.79 3.09 -0.15
CA ARG A 113 -11.90 3.01 0.81
C ARG A 113 -11.81 1.68 1.56
N PHE A 114 -11.79 1.77 2.88
CA PHE A 114 -11.80 0.64 3.79
C PHE A 114 -13.13 0.60 4.54
N VAL A 115 -13.56 -0.61 4.89
CA VAL A 115 -14.70 -0.86 5.77
C VAL A 115 -14.25 -1.63 7.00
N LEU A 116 -14.77 -1.25 8.16
CA LEU A 116 -14.64 -2.02 9.39
C LEU A 116 -15.82 -2.99 9.44
N ALA A 117 -15.55 -4.27 9.18
CA ALA A 117 -16.54 -5.33 9.27
C ALA A 117 -16.39 -6.13 10.57
N GLY A 118 -17.50 -6.58 11.14
CA GLY A 118 -17.52 -7.49 12.27
C GLY A 118 -18.81 -8.30 12.32
N LYS A 119 -18.92 -9.23 13.27
CA LYS A 119 -20.14 -10.04 13.44
C LYS A 119 -21.37 -9.14 13.69
N PRO A 120 -22.59 -9.57 13.32
CA PRO A 120 -23.82 -8.87 13.65
C PRO A 120 -23.88 -8.54 15.13
N GLY A 121 -24.31 -7.32 15.42
CA GLY A 121 -24.27 -6.77 16.76
C GLY A 121 -25.03 -5.44 16.82
N LEU A 122 -24.64 -4.58 17.74
CA LEU A 122 -25.36 -3.34 17.98
C LEU A 122 -25.30 -2.43 16.74
N VAL A 123 -26.46 -2.02 16.25
CA VAL A 123 -26.56 -1.01 15.18
C VAL A 123 -26.17 0.35 15.78
N PRO A 124 -25.18 1.06 15.21
CA PRO A 124 -24.82 2.39 15.67
C PRO A 124 -26.01 3.35 15.58
N ALA A 125 -26.03 4.38 16.44
CA ALA A 125 -27.01 5.45 16.32
C ALA A 125 -26.86 6.21 15.00
N LEU A 126 -27.96 6.76 14.48
CA LEU A 126 -27.97 7.55 13.25
C LEU A 126 -27.04 8.76 13.38
N SER A 127 -26.14 8.91 12.42
CA SER A 127 -25.23 10.06 12.33
C SER A 127 -25.73 11.17 11.41
N GLY A 128 -26.78 10.89 10.61
CA GLY A 128 -27.28 11.80 9.58
C GLY A 128 -26.45 11.80 8.30
N HIS A 129 -25.33 11.09 8.28
CA HIS A 129 -24.46 10.86 7.11
C HIS A 129 -24.22 9.36 6.93
N ASP A 130 -25.28 8.59 7.11
CA ASP A 130 -25.23 7.13 7.17
C ASP A 130 -25.24 6.52 5.76
N ARG A 131 -24.53 5.41 5.58
CA ARG A 131 -24.64 4.57 4.38
C ARG A 131 -25.08 3.18 4.77
N THR A 132 -26.05 2.65 4.04
CA THR A 132 -26.46 1.26 4.11
C THR A 132 -25.95 0.54 2.88
N SER A 133 -25.27 -0.60 3.07
CA SER A 133 -24.83 -1.49 1.99
C SER A 133 -25.61 -2.79 2.08
N LEU A 134 -26.08 -3.30 0.95
CA LEU A 134 -26.86 -4.52 0.84
C LEU A 134 -26.24 -5.41 -0.24
N VAL A 135 -26.44 -6.72 -0.11
CA VAL A 135 -26.05 -7.74 -1.09
C VAL A 135 -27.31 -8.46 -1.55
#